data_AF-A0A934VUP5-F1
#
_entry.id   AF-A0A934VUP5-F1
#
_cell.length_a   1.000
_cell.length_b   1.000
_cell.length_c   1.000
_cell.angle_alpha   90.00
_cell.angle_beta   90.00
_cell.angle_gamma   90.00
#
_symmetry.space_group_name_H-M   'P 1'
#
loop_
_entity.id
_entity.type
_entity.pdbx_description
1 polymer ?
#
loop_
_entity_poly.entity_id
_entity_poly.type
_entity_poly.pdbx_seq_one_letter_code
_entity_poly.pdbx_strand_id
1 'polypeptide(L)'
;MNHYINIPEPAESQLPEATVKLPANWQDSPSNVVLPGYDGKTGTDDDLVAHTTKGEIKSLEIPGHEVFVDAAKRIETAAAAAEGKFPSPEEGQKIVGNATDKFGNPIRYSLVDSSKVRLMSDGPDRKAGTEWDIGMTVEKISAETINPDSWLAKRKAELKVVDPPAENGFRYTEFSGGQSKLEGASYFRFFALLALATAVLFIPYAIAYRYKTYMND
;
A
#
# COMPACT_ATOMS: atom_id res chain seq x y z
N MET A 1 7.43 -11.38 3.79
CA MET A 1 7.92 -10.25 2.95
C MET A 1 9.33 -9.87 3.38
N ASN A 2 10.08 -9.14 2.53
CA ASN A 2 11.42 -8.66 2.89
C ASN A 2 11.32 -7.36 3.71
N HIS A 3 11.46 -7.47 5.04
CA HIS A 3 11.38 -6.37 6.01
C HIS A 3 12.46 -5.28 5.82
N TYR A 4 13.50 -5.54 5.03
CA TYR A 4 14.51 -4.53 4.73
C TYR A 4 13.99 -3.45 3.78
N ILE A 5 13.08 -3.81 2.88
CA ILE A 5 12.60 -2.92 1.82
C ILE A 5 11.23 -2.33 2.15
N ASN A 6 10.42 -3.04 2.94
CA ASN A 6 9.07 -2.60 3.29
C ASN A 6 9.05 -1.88 4.65
N ILE A 7 8.22 -0.86 4.72
CA ILE A 7 7.79 -0.23 5.96
C ILE A 7 6.86 -1.24 6.67
N PRO A 8 7.03 -1.47 7.98
CA PRO A 8 6.15 -2.36 8.73
C PRO A 8 4.70 -1.87 8.71
N GLU A 9 3.76 -2.82 8.84
CA GLU A 9 2.34 -2.54 9.05
C GLU A 9 2.06 -2.67 10.55
N PRO A 10 1.68 -1.58 11.25
CA PRO A 10 1.49 -1.61 12.68
C PRO A 10 0.36 -2.58 13.04
N ALA A 11 -0.68 -2.66 12.20
CA ALA A 11 -1.80 -3.56 12.41
C ALA A 11 -1.39 -5.04 12.48
N GLU A 12 -0.53 -5.50 11.56
CA GLU A 12 -0.03 -6.89 11.58
C GLU A 12 0.85 -7.17 12.80
N SER A 13 1.66 -6.19 13.20
CA SER A 13 2.58 -6.33 14.34
C SER A 13 1.87 -6.36 15.70
N GLN A 14 0.77 -5.61 15.83
CA GLN A 14 0.04 -5.45 17.09
C GLN A 14 -1.07 -6.48 17.27
N LEU A 15 -1.56 -7.10 16.19
CA LEU A 15 -2.63 -8.10 16.25
C LEU A 15 -2.36 -9.25 17.24
N PRO A 16 -1.14 -9.85 17.29
CA PRO A 16 -0.87 -10.92 18.25
C PRO A 16 -1.03 -10.46 19.71
N GLU A 17 -0.62 -9.24 20.05
CA GLU A 17 -0.71 -8.71 21.41
C GLU A 17 -2.13 -8.28 21.77
N ALA A 18 -2.85 -7.65 20.83
CA ALA A 18 -4.24 -7.24 21.02
C ALA A 18 -5.17 -8.44 21.23
N THR A 19 -4.87 -9.57 20.56
CA THR A 19 -5.71 -10.78 20.61
C THR A 19 -5.50 -11.64 21.86
N VAL A 20 -4.41 -11.47 22.61
CA VAL A 20 -4.22 -12.14 23.92
C VAL A 20 -5.33 -11.76 24.91
N LYS A 21 -5.87 -10.54 24.79
CA LYS A 21 -6.94 -10.04 25.67
C LYS A 21 -8.35 -10.49 25.22
N LEU A 22 -8.47 -11.15 24.07
CA LEU A 22 -9.75 -11.59 23.52
C LEU A 22 -10.14 -12.99 24.01
N PRO A 23 -11.44 -13.29 24.14
CA PRO A 23 -11.92 -14.61 24.58
C PRO A 23 -11.52 -15.70 23.59
N ALA A 24 -11.26 -16.93 24.04
CA ALA A 24 -10.65 -18.01 23.24
C ALA A 24 -11.34 -18.35 21.89
N ASN A 25 -12.60 -17.97 21.71
CA ASN A 25 -13.40 -18.16 20.49
C ASN A 25 -13.46 -16.91 19.57
N TRP A 26 -12.65 -15.89 19.81
CA TRP A 26 -12.66 -14.63 19.04
C TRP A 26 -12.38 -14.85 17.54
N GLN A 27 -11.67 -15.92 17.19
CA GLN A 27 -11.34 -16.26 15.80
C GLN A 27 -12.53 -16.85 15.04
N ASP A 28 -13.51 -17.44 15.73
CA ASP A 28 -14.60 -18.18 15.10
C ASP A 28 -15.71 -17.26 14.55
N SER A 29 -15.60 -15.94 14.75
CA SER A 29 -16.57 -14.94 14.27
C SER A 29 -15.88 -13.65 13.81
N PRO A 30 -16.45 -12.93 12.83
CA PRO A 30 -15.94 -11.63 12.45
C PRO A 30 -15.89 -10.71 13.68
N SER A 31 -14.71 -10.20 13.98
CA SER A 31 -14.46 -9.41 15.18
C SER A 31 -13.72 -8.13 14.80
N ASN A 32 -14.16 -7.01 15.36
CA ASN A 32 -13.46 -5.74 15.26
C ASN A 32 -12.47 -5.68 16.42
N VAL A 33 -11.18 -5.59 16.09
CA VAL A 33 -10.10 -5.47 17.06
C VAL A 33 -9.60 -4.04 17.00
N VAL A 34 -9.74 -3.31 18.10
CA VAL A 34 -9.16 -1.97 18.24
C VAL A 34 -7.68 -2.13 18.55
N LEU A 35 -6.85 -1.49 17.73
CA LEU A 35 -5.41 -1.49 17.83
C LEU A 35 -4.93 -0.08 18.22
N PRO A 36 -4.04 0.04 19.21
CA PRO A 36 -3.55 1.34 19.64
C PRO A 36 -2.84 2.09 18.51
N GLY A 37 -3.08 3.40 18.47
CA GLY A 37 -2.38 4.31 17.57
C GLY A 37 -0.92 4.54 17.95
N TYR A 38 -0.36 5.63 17.44
CA TYR A 38 1.03 6.03 17.70
C TYR A 38 1.29 6.29 19.19
N ASP A 39 0.26 6.69 19.93
CA ASP A 39 0.36 6.96 21.36
C ASP A 39 0.45 5.70 22.25
N GLY A 40 0.24 4.51 21.67
CA GLY A 40 0.31 3.21 22.35
C GLY A 40 -0.86 2.94 23.31
N LYS A 41 -1.94 3.72 23.25
CA LYS A 41 -3.13 3.55 24.08
C LYS A 41 -4.33 3.25 23.20
N THR A 42 -5.26 2.46 23.74
CA THR A 42 -6.56 2.21 23.10
C THR A 42 -7.62 3.13 23.70
N GLY A 43 -8.56 3.57 22.90
CA GLY A 43 -9.61 4.55 23.24
C GLY A 43 -9.24 5.98 22.87
N THR A 44 -8.28 6.18 21.97
CA THR A 44 -7.77 7.49 21.55
C THR A 44 -8.10 7.77 20.09
N ASP A 45 -7.95 9.04 19.71
CA ASP A 45 -8.39 9.55 18.41
C ASP A 45 -7.61 9.01 17.20
N ASP A 46 -6.49 8.31 17.45
CA ASP A 46 -5.55 7.74 16.50
C ASP A 46 -5.58 6.20 16.43
N ASP A 47 -6.54 5.56 17.11
CA ASP A 47 -6.74 4.11 17.05
C ASP A 47 -7.06 3.62 15.63
N LEU A 48 -6.59 2.40 15.34
CA LEU A 48 -6.92 1.66 14.14
C LEU A 48 -7.95 0.57 14.46
N VAL A 49 -8.93 0.35 13.58
CA VAL A 49 -9.88 -0.76 13.76
C VAL A 49 -9.58 -1.85 12.74
N ALA A 50 -9.04 -2.98 13.19
CA ALA A 50 -8.81 -4.14 12.35
C ALA A 50 -10.07 -5.01 12.30
N HIS A 51 -10.67 -5.15 11.12
CA HIS A 51 -11.75 -6.10 10.90
C HIS A 51 -11.16 -7.47 10.59
N THR A 52 -11.31 -8.38 11.54
CA THR A 52 -10.75 -9.73 11.44
C THR A 52 -11.81 -10.76 11.10
N THR A 53 -11.42 -11.81 10.39
CA THR A 53 -12.24 -13.01 10.18
C THR A 53 -11.33 -14.23 10.21
N LYS A 54 -11.64 -15.22 11.06
CA LYS A 54 -10.79 -16.41 11.25
C LYS A 54 -9.36 -16.08 11.71
N GLY A 55 -9.20 -15.03 12.52
CA GLY A 55 -7.90 -14.61 13.03
C GLY A 55 -7.02 -13.85 12.03
N GLU A 56 -7.47 -13.61 10.79
CA GLU A 56 -6.77 -12.80 9.80
C GLU A 56 -7.40 -11.41 9.66
N ILE A 57 -6.59 -10.38 9.45
CA ILE A 57 -7.07 -9.03 9.10
C ILE A 57 -7.62 -9.06 7.67
N LYS A 58 -8.89 -8.66 7.49
CA LYS A 58 -9.54 -8.55 6.18
C LYS A 58 -9.59 -7.10 5.69
N SER A 59 -9.81 -6.16 6.60
CA SER A 59 -9.73 -4.73 6.32
C SER A 59 -9.28 -3.98 7.57
N LEU A 60 -8.77 -2.78 7.35
CA LEU A 60 -8.40 -1.84 8.38
C LEU A 60 -9.31 -0.61 8.24
N GLU A 61 -9.70 -0.01 9.35
CA GLU A 61 -10.33 1.32 9.39
C GLU A 61 -9.33 2.32 9.98
N ILE A 62 -9.04 3.38 9.23
CA ILE A 62 -8.09 4.42 9.65
C ILE A 62 -8.78 5.63 10.31
N PRO A 63 -8.11 6.37 11.20
CA PRO A 63 -8.66 7.59 11.78
C PRO A 63 -8.92 8.64 10.70
N GLY A 64 -10.14 9.19 10.68
CA GLY A 64 -10.54 10.18 9.68
C GLY A 64 -10.83 9.60 8.29
N HIS A 65 -11.21 8.32 8.22
CA HIS A 65 -11.54 7.61 6.97
C HIS A 65 -12.48 8.40 6.04
N GLU A 66 -13.47 9.13 6.59
CA GLU A 66 -14.42 9.94 5.81
C GLU A 66 -13.73 10.91 4.84
N VAL A 67 -12.63 11.54 5.27
CA VAL A 67 -11.89 12.49 4.43
C VAL A 67 -11.23 11.78 3.24
N PHE A 68 -10.72 10.56 3.46
CA PHE A 68 -10.15 9.74 2.40
C PHE A 68 -11.21 9.23 1.44
N VAL A 69 -12.38 8.82 1.95
CA VAL A 69 -13.53 8.42 1.13
C VAL A 69 -14.00 9.57 0.26
N ASP A 70 -14.12 10.78 0.81
CA ASP A 70 -14.52 11.97 0.06
C ASP A 70 -13.51 12.34 -1.02
N ALA A 71 -12.22 12.27 -0.72
CA ALA A 71 -11.15 12.47 -1.71
C ALA A 71 -11.20 11.37 -2.80
N ALA A 72 -11.42 10.11 -2.43
CA ALA A 72 -11.55 9.00 -3.37
C ALA A 72 -12.73 9.21 -4.32
N LYS A 73 -13.92 9.58 -3.82
CA LYS A 73 -15.10 9.86 -4.64
C LYS A 73 -14.87 10.98 -5.66
N ARG A 74 -14.11 12.01 -5.31
CA ARG A 74 -13.74 13.08 -6.26
C ARG A 74 -12.86 12.54 -7.39
N ILE A 75 -11.89 11.68 -7.06
CA ILE A 75 -11.03 11.02 -8.04
C ILE A 75 -11.82 10.05 -8.91
N GLU A 76 -12.78 9.31 -8.35
CA GLU A 76 -13.65 8.43 -9.13
C GLU A 76 -14.53 9.19 -10.10
N THR A 77 -15.10 10.31 -9.66
CA THR A 77 -15.92 11.18 -10.53
C THR A 77 -15.08 11.68 -11.71
N ALA A 78 -13.83 12.10 -11.44
CA ALA A 78 -12.90 12.50 -12.47
C ALA A 78 -12.50 11.33 -13.40
N ALA A 79 -12.27 10.15 -12.84
CA ALA A 79 -11.96 8.96 -13.63
C ALA A 79 -13.13 8.55 -14.52
N ALA A 80 -14.36 8.56 -14.01
CA ALA A 80 -15.58 8.28 -14.77
C ALA A 80 -15.77 9.26 -15.94
N ALA A 81 -15.47 10.55 -15.73
CA ALA A 81 -15.50 11.55 -16.79
C ALA A 81 -14.44 11.32 -17.89
N ALA A 82 -13.33 10.66 -17.56
CA ALA A 82 -12.21 10.35 -18.44
C ALA A 82 -12.22 8.89 -18.94
N GLU A 83 -13.40 8.31 -19.17
CA GLU A 83 -13.58 6.91 -19.63
C GLU A 83 -12.95 5.86 -18.69
N GLY A 84 -12.93 6.17 -17.39
CA GLY A 84 -12.37 5.33 -16.35
C GLY A 84 -10.84 5.33 -16.32
N LYS A 85 -10.17 6.35 -16.86
CA LYS A 85 -8.73 6.57 -16.68
C LYS A 85 -8.48 7.45 -15.46
N PHE A 86 -7.56 7.02 -14.60
CA PHE A 86 -7.17 7.85 -13.46
C PHE A 86 -6.42 9.11 -13.92
N PRO A 87 -6.63 10.26 -13.25
CA PRO A 87 -5.96 11.51 -13.59
C PRO A 87 -4.45 11.40 -13.35
N SER A 88 -3.68 12.22 -14.08
CA SER A 88 -2.24 12.31 -13.89
C SER A 88 -1.90 12.77 -12.46
N PRO A 89 -0.66 12.53 -11.94
CA PRO A 89 -0.30 12.94 -10.58
C PRO A 89 -0.59 14.40 -10.25
N GLU A 90 -0.35 15.33 -11.18
CA GLU A 90 -0.61 16.76 -10.97
C GLU A 90 -2.09 17.11 -10.97
N GLU A 91 -2.88 16.49 -11.85
CA GLU A 91 -4.33 16.69 -11.91
C GLU A 91 -5.04 16.04 -10.72
N GLY A 92 -4.64 14.82 -10.37
CA GLY A 92 -5.13 14.10 -9.20
C GLY A 92 -4.88 14.88 -7.92
N GLN A 93 -3.68 15.44 -7.74
CA GLN A 93 -3.41 16.29 -6.58
C GLN A 93 -4.26 17.57 -6.56
N LYS A 94 -4.55 18.19 -7.72
CA LYS A 94 -5.47 19.34 -7.79
C LYS A 94 -6.90 18.96 -7.41
N ILE A 95 -7.35 17.76 -7.78
CA ILE A 95 -8.69 17.25 -7.45
C ILE A 95 -8.81 16.95 -5.95
N VAL A 96 -7.78 16.35 -5.34
CA VAL A 96 -7.69 16.17 -3.89
C VAL A 96 -7.67 17.55 -3.19
N GLY A 97 -6.97 18.51 -3.77
CA GLY A 97 -6.91 19.89 -3.30
C GLY A 97 -6.13 20.00 -1.98
N ASN A 98 -6.65 20.82 -1.06
CA ASN A 98 -6.08 21.05 0.26
C ASN A 98 -6.72 20.17 1.34
N ALA A 99 -7.19 18.96 0.98
CA ALA A 99 -7.73 18.02 1.94
C ALA A 99 -6.64 17.61 2.94
N THR A 100 -6.97 17.62 4.23
CA THR A 100 -6.06 17.24 5.32
C THR A 100 -6.65 16.09 6.11
N ASP A 101 -5.79 15.22 6.61
CA ASP A 101 -6.20 14.21 7.58
C ASP A 101 -6.64 14.82 8.93
N LYS A 102 -7.06 13.95 9.86
CA LYS A 102 -7.48 14.34 11.23
C LYS A 102 -6.36 15.04 12.03
N PHE A 103 -5.10 14.85 11.64
CA PHE A 103 -3.91 15.38 12.32
C PHE A 103 -3.38 16.68 11.70
N GLY A 104 -4.02 17.15 10.61
CA GLY A 104 -3.71 18.37 9.89
C GLY A 104 -2.68 18.20 8.75
N ASN A 105 -2.31 16.97 8.41
CA ASN A 105 -1.35 16.71 7.33
C ASN A 105 -2.07 16.66 5.97
N PRO A 106 -1.44 17.14 4.90
CA PRO A 106 -2.04 17.15 3.57
C PRO A 106 -2.13 15.74 2.98
N ILE A 107 -3.28 15.43 2.35
CA ILE A 107 -3.45 14.19 1.59
C ILE A 107 -2.74 14.31 0.25
N ARG A 108 -1.86 13.35 -0.03
CA ARG A 108 -1.09 13.24 -1.27
C ARG A 108 -1.68 12.19 -2.19
N TYR A 109 -1.84 12.56 -3.45
CA TYR A 109 -2.23 11.65 -4.53
C TYR A 109 -0.99 11.03 -5.19
N SER A 110 -1.03 9.72 -5.39
CA SER A 110 -0.03 8.98 -6.16
C SER A 110 -0.70 8.00 -7.10
N LEU A 111 -0.30 8.03 -8.38
CA LEU A 111 -0.72 7.05 -9.38
C LEU A 111 0.22 5.85 -9.32
N VAL A 112 -0.27 4.71 -8.83
CA VAL A 112 0.54 3.48 -8.66
C VAL A 112 0.59 2.71 -9.98
N ASP A 113 -0.55 2.52 -10.61
CA ASP A 113 -0.69 1.94 -11.95
C ASP A 113 -1.93 2.52 -12.66
N SER A 114 -2.21 2.13 -13.90
CA SER A 114 -3.35 2.66 -14.67
C SER A 114 -4.73 2.35 -14.08
N SER A 115 -4.80 1.39 -13.17
CA SER A 115 -5.98 0.89 -12.47
C SER A 115 -5.91 1.11 -10.96
N LYS A 116 -4.89 1.78 -10.43
CA LYS A 116 -4.65 1.91 -8.99
C LYS A 116 -4.07 3.26 -8.65
N VAL A 117 -4.75 3.94 -7.75
CA VAL A 117 -4.29 5.19 -7.17
C VAL A 117 -4.22 5.05 -5.66
N ARG A 118 -3.37 5.85 -5.06
CA ARG A 118 -3.14 5.89 -3.62
C ARG A 118 -3.31 7.31 -3.11
N LEU A 119 -4.10 7.43 -2.06
CA LEU A 119 -4.27 8.64 -1.25
C LEU A 119 -3.56 8.39 0.07
N MET A 120 -2.59 9.21 0.43
CA MET A 120 -1.72 8.96 1.59
C MET A 120 -1.46 10.23 2.38
N SER A 121 -1.34 10.09 3.70
CA SER A 121 -1.00 11.14 4.65
C SER A 121 0.10 10.67 5.60
N ASP A 122 0.80 11.62 6.23
CA ASP A 122 1.87 11.37 7.22
C ASP A 122 1.33 10.94 8.59
N GLY A 123 0.01 10.77 8.73
CA GLY A 123 -0.62 10.22 9.93
C GLY A 123 -0.29 10.95 11.25
N PRO A 124 -0.42 10.27 12.40
CA PRO A 124 -0.25 10.90 13.71
C PRO A 124 1.18 11.35 14.01
N ASP A 125 2.20 10.71 13.42
CA ASP A 125 3.61 11.02 13.70
C ASP A 125 4.15 12.19 12.85
N ARG A 126 3.40 12.62 11.82
CA ARG A 126 3.70 13.71 10.89
C ARG A 126 5.01 13.53 10.14
N LYS A 127 5.46 12.29 9.97
CA LYS A 127 6.71 11.96 9.29
C LYS A 127 6.42 11.00 8.14
N ALA A 128 6.73 11.44 6.93
CA ALA A 128 6.64 10.60 5.75
C ALA A 128 7.58 9.38 5.84
N GLY A 129 7.11 8.24 5.34
CA GLY A 129 7.89 7.01 5.21
C GLY A 129 7.96 6.20 6.49
N THR A 130 6.94 6.28 7.35
CA THR A 130 6.85 5.53 8.59
C THR A 130 5.69 4.55 8.58
N GLU A 131 5.65 3.66 9.57
CA GLU A 131 4.56 2.69 9.74
C GLU A 131 3.22 3.36 10.08
N TRP A 132 3.26 4.64 10.45
CA TRP A 132 2.11 5.46 10.82
C TRP A 132 1.57 6.29 9.67
N ASP A 133 2.19 6.21 8.49
CA ASP A 133 1.60 6.75 7.25
C ASP A 133 0.27 6.04 7.00
N ILE A 134 -0.82 6.81 6.97
CA ILE A 134 -2.18 6.27 6.75
C ILE A 134 -2.66 6.63 5.35
N GLY A 135 -3.52 5.79 4.80
CA GLY A 135 -4.08 6.09 3.51
C GLY A 135 -5.11 5.09 3.00
N MET A 136 -5.53 5.36 1.77
CA MET A 136 -6.52 4.58 1.05
C MET A 136 -6.03 4.33 -0.37
N THR A 137 -6.07 3.08 -0.79
CA THR A 137 -5.85 2.68 -2.17
C THR A 137 -7.21 2.55 -2.85
N VAL A 138 -7.35 3.17 -4.02
CA VAL A 138 -8.53 3.05 -4.88
C VAL A 138 -8.11 2.23 -6.11
N GLU A 139 -8.72 1.07 -6.28
CA GLU A 139 -8.45 0.15 -7.38
C GLU A 139 -9.68 0.05 -8.29
N LYS A 140 -9.50 0.21 -9.60
CA LYS A 140 -10.53 -0.02 -10.60
C LYS A 140 -10.67 -1.51 -10.85
N ILE A 141 -11.88 -2.03 -10.70
CA ILE A 141 -12.24 -3.40 -11.01
C ILE A 141 -12.84 -3.43 -12.41
N SER A 142 -12.07 -3.85 -13.41
CA SER A 142 -12.61 -4.12 -14.74
C SER A 142 -13.37 -5.44 -14.76
N ALA A 143 -14.63 -5.40 -15.17
CA ALA A 143 -15.48 -6.60 -15.31
C ALA A 143 -14.91 -7.60 -16.34
N GLU A 144 -14.12 -7.15 -17.31
CA GLU A 144 -13.53 -8.01 -18.35
C GLU A 144 -12.45 -8.99 -17.87
N THR A 145 -11.87 -8.80 -16.68
CA THR A 145 -10.68 -9.58 -16.28
C THR A 145 -11.00 -10.84 -15.46
N ILE A 146 -12.22 -10.99 -14.96
CA ILE A 146 -12.60 -12.18 -14.19
C ILE A 146 -13.23 -13.19 -15.15
N ASN A 147 -12.38 -13.89 -15.91
CA ASN A 147 -12.83 -15.12 -16.57
C ASN A 147 -13.17 -16.14 -15.46
N PRO A 148 -14.44 -16.53 -15.27
CA PRO A 148 -14.84 -17.45 -14.20
C PRO A 148 -14.23 -18.85 -14.37
N ASP A 149 -13.80 -19.19 -15.59
CA ASP A 149 -13.13 -20.45 -15.89
C ASP A 149 -11.60 -20.40 -15.74
N SER A 150 -11.04 -19.23 -15.44
CA SER A 150 -9.60 -19.10 -15.20
C SER A 150 -9.15 -19.96 -14.03
N TRP A 151 -7.91 -20.46 -14.10
CA TRP A 151 -7.29 -21.19 -13.01
C TRP A 151 -7.32 -20.39 -11.70
N LEU A 152 -7.11 -19.07 -11.76
CA LEU A 152 -7.15 -18.19 -10.60
C LEU A 152 -8.55 -18.14 -9.97
N ALA A 153 -9.61 -17.99 -10.76
CA ALA A 153 -10.99 -17.97 -10.25
C ALA A 153 -11.34 -19.30 -9.57
N LYS A 154 -10.97 -20.43 -10.19
CA LYS A 154 -11.14 -21.77 -9.61
C LYS A 154 -10.36 -21.94 -8.31
N ARG A 155 -9.10 -21.49 -8.28
CA ARG A 155 -8.26 -21.57 -7.08
C ARG A 155 -8.75 -20.69 -5.95
N LYS A 156 -9.23 -19.47 -6.25
CA LYS A 156 -9.88 -18.59 -5.27
C LYS A 156 -11.14 -19.23 -4.69
N ALA A 157 -11.98 -19.83 -5.53
CA ALA A 157 -13.19 -20.51 -5.11
C ALA A 157 -12.89 -21.72 -4.21
N GLU A 158 -11.89 -22.53 -4.55
CA GLU A 158 -11.43 -23.65 -3.74
C GLU A 158 -10.90 -23.19 -2.37
N LEU A 159 -10.12 -22.11 -2.36
CA LEU A 159 -9.57 -21.50 -1.15
C LEU A 159 -10.59 -20.64 -0.40
N LYS A 160 -11.81 -20.49 -0.91
CA LYS A 160 -12.87 -19.62 -0.36
C LYS A 160 -12.38 -18.17 -0.13
N VAL A 161 -11.50 -17.69 -1.01
CA VAL A 161 -11.02 -16.31 -1.01
C VAL A 161 -12.13 -15.43 -1.55
N VAL A 162 -12.68 -14.60 -0.68
CA VAL A 162 -13.69 -13.60 -1.04
C VAL A 162 -12.96 -12.29 -1.29
N ASP A 163 -13.08 -11.78 -2.52
CA ASP A 163 -12.55 -10.47 -2.85
C ASP A 163 -13.36 -9.39 -2.10
N PRO A 164 -12.73 -8.28 -1.65
CA PRO A 164 -13.44 -7.19 -1.02
C PRO A 164 -14.53 -6.63 -1.94
N PRO A 165 -15.67 -6.19 -1.38
CA PRO A 165 -16.76 -5.63 -2.17
C PRO A 165 -16.25 -4.45 -3.00
N ALA A 166 -16.75 -4.35 -4.23
CA ALA A 166 -16.50 -3.24 -5.12
C ALA A 166 -17.77 -2.39 -5.23
N GLU A 167 -17.64 -1.08 -5.04
CA GLU A 167 -18.72 -0.12 -5.21
C GLU A 167 -18.48 0.65 -6.51
N ASN A 168 -19.49 0.73 -7.37
CA ASN A 168 -19.41 1.45 -8.65
C ASN A 168 -18.22 1.04 -9.56
N GLY A 169 -17.73 -0.20 -9.45
CA GLY A 169 -16.57 -0.68 -10.21
C GLY A 169 -15.22 -0.28 -9.62
N PHE A 170 -15.20 0.27 -8.41
CA PHE A 170 -13.99 0.59 -7.66
C PHE A 170 -13.94 -0.18 -6.34
N ARG A 171 -12.73 -0.48 -5.88
CA ARG A 171 -12.45 -1.11 -4.60
C ARG A 171 -11.60 -0.16 -3.76
N TYR A 172 -12.00 0.05 -2.52
CA TYR A 172 -11.21 0.76 -1.54
C TYR A 172 -10.47 -0.20 -0.64
N THR A 173 -9.23 0.12 -0.31
CA THR A 173 -8.45 -0.61 0.67
C THR A 173 -7.66 0.38 1.50
N GLU A 174 -8.05 0.51 2.75
CA GLU A 174 -7.36 1.36 3.72
C GLU A 174 -6.14 0.63 4.28
N PHE A 175 -5.11 1.40 4.62
CA PHE A 175 -3.84 0.88 5.12
C PHE A 175 -3.19 1.85 6.11
N SER A 176 -2.33 1.31 6.95
CA SER A 176 -1.33 2.05 7.72
C SER A 176 0.03 1.40 7.49
N GLY A 177 1.04 2.17 7.10
CA GLY A 177 2.36 1.65 6.76
C GLY A 177 2.36 0.78 5.50
N GLY A 178 3.19 -0.27 5.50
CA GLY A 178 3.22 -1.29 4.43
C GLY A 178 3.85 -0.85 3.11
N GLN A 179 4.25 0.42 2.98
CA GLN A 179 4.82 0.96 1.74
C GLN A 179 6.29 0.59 1.55
N SER A 180 6.82 0.80 0.34
CA SER A 180 8.24 0.58 0.09
C SER A 180 9.07 1.74 0.62
N LYS A 181 10.19 1.45 1.30
CA LYS A 181 11.14 2.47 1.80
C LYS A 181 11.84 3.23 0.67
N LEU A 182 11.86 2.67 -0.53
CA LEU A 182 12.47 3.25 -1.72
C LEU A 182 11.41 3.36 -2.82
N GLU A 183 10.89 4.56 -3.01
CA GLU A 183 9.98 4.87 -4.12
C GLU A 183 10.57 5.98 -5.01
N GLY A 184 10.22 5.95 -6.29
CA GLY A 184 10.53 7.00 -7.27
C GLY A 184 12.03 7.26 -7.49
N ALA A 185 12.41 8.53 -7.51
CA ALA A 185 13.74 8.98 -7.92
C ALA A 185 14.87 8.43 -7.03
N SER A 186 14.60 8.17 -5.75
CA SER A 186 15.58 7.62 -4.81
C SER A 186 16.01 6.20 -5.19
N TYR A 187 15.06 5.38 -5.64
CA TYR A 187 15.34 4.04 -6.16
C TYR A 187 16.23 4.11 -7.41
N PHE A 188 15.85 4.93 -8.39
CA PHE A 188 16.65 5.07 -9.62
C PHE A 188 18.07 5.58 -9.34
N ARG A 189 18.21 6.60 -8.48
CA ARG A 189 19.52 7.15 -8.11
C ARG A 189 20.41 6.14 -7.41
N PHE A 190 19.84 5.30 -6.54
CA PHE A 190 20.59 4.23 -5.90
C PHE A 190 21.21 3.28 -6.93
N PHE A 191 20.42 2.76 -7.86
CA PHE A 191 20.93 1.86 -8.90
C PHE A 191 21.86 2.54 -9.89
N ALA A 192 21.60 3.81 -10.24
CA ALA A 192 22.49 4.58 -11.09
C ALA A 192 23.87 4.77 -10.45
N LEU A 193 23.92 5.11 -9.16
CA LEU A 193 25.18 5.23 -8.41
C LEU A 193 25.87 3.87 -8.23
N LEU A 194 25.10 2.81 -7.98
CA LEU A 194 25.64 1.46 -7.88
C LEU A 194 26.29 1.01 -9.20
N ALA A 195 25.62 1.24 -10.33
CA ALA A 195 26.13 0.95 -11.66
C ALA A 195 27.36 1.81 -12.01
N LEU A 196 27.37 3.08 -11.59
CA LEU A 196 28.53 3.96 -11.75
C LEU A 196 29.72 3.44 -10.94
N ALA A 197 29.51 3.07 -9.68
CA ALA A 197 30.55 2.53 -8.82
C ALA A 197 31.13 1.22 -9.37
N THR A 198 30.28 0.29 -9.84
CA THR A 198 30.76 -0.95 -10.46
C THR A 198 31.53 -0.69 -11.75
N ALA A 199 31.07 0.25 -12.58
CA ALA A 199 31.81 0.66 -13.78
C ALA A 199 33.20 1.21 -13.42
N VAL A 200 33.29 2.10 -12.43
CA VAL A 200 34.57 2.66 -11.96
C VAL A 200 35.51 1.57 -11.44
N LEU A 201 34.99 0.58 -10.71
CA LEU A 201 35.78 -0.57 -10.24
C LEU A 201 36.22 -1.50 -11.38
N PHE A 202 35.44 -1.58 -12.46
CA PHE A 202 35.77 -2.43 -13.60
C PHE A 202 36.85 -1.83 -14.51
N ILE A 203 36.98 -0.51 -14.56
CA ILE A 203 38.02 0.18 -15.35
C ILE A 203 39.44 -0.31 -15.02
N PRO A 204 39.93 -0.31 -13.76
CA PRO A 204 41.27 -0.79 -13.45
C PRO A 204 41.42 -2.30 -13.71
N TYR A 205 40.37 -3.09 -13.47
CA TYR A 205 40.36 -4.51 -13.82
C TYR A 205 40.55 -4.71 -15.33
N ALA A 206 39.79 -3.99 -16.16
CA ALA A 206 39.88 -4.07 -17.62
C ALA A 206 41.25 -3.63 -18.14
N ILE A 207 41.88 -2.62 -17.52
CA ILE A 207 43.25 -2.18 -17.85
C ILE A 207 44.27 -3.27 -17.49
N ALA A 208 44.13 -3.92 -16.33
CA ALA A 208 45.04 -4.96 -15.88
C ALA A 208 44.81 -6.32 -16.56
N TYR A 209 43.63 -6.55 -17.13
CA TYR A 209 43.24 -7.80 -17.73
C TYR A 209 43.97 -8.04 -19.06
N ARG A 210 44.84 -9.06 -19.08
CA ARG A 210 45.46 -9.55 -20.30
C ARG A 210 44.68 -10.75 -20.83
N TYR A 211 44.15 -10.64 -22.04
CA TYR A 211 43.50 -11.76 -22.71
C TYR A 211 44.53 -12.89 -22.94
N LYS A 212 44.18 -14.11 -22.55
CA LYS A 212 44.89 -15.31 -23.01
C LYS A 212 44.09 -15.88 -24.16
N THR A 213 44.62 -15.75 -25.38
CA THR A 213 44.07 -16.43 -26.56
C THR A 213 44.41 -17.91 -26.44
N TYR A 214 43.44 -18.73 -26.03
CA TYR A 214 43.54 -20.17 -26.23
C TYR A 214 43.11 -20.44 -27.67
N MET A 215 44.04 -20.33 -28.61
CA MET A 215 43.90 -21.01 -29.90
C MET A 215 44.09 -22.50 -29.62
N ASN A 216 43.00 -23.26 -29.68
CA ASN A 216 43.07 -24.71 -29.80
C ASN A 216 43.58 -25.00 -31.22
N ASP A 217 44.74 -25.63 -31.31
CA ASP A 217 45.29 -26.24 -32.52
C ASP A 217 44.46 -27.48 -32.90
#